data_AF-A0A444YJM6-F1
#
_entry.id   AF-A0A444YJM6-F1
#
_cell.length_a   1.000
_cell.length_b   1.000
_cell.length_c   1.000
_cell.angle_alpha   90.00
_cell.angle_beta   90.00
_cell.angle_gamma   90.00
#
_symmetry.space_group_name_H-M   'P 1'
#
loop_
_entity.id
_entity.type
_entity.pdbx_description
1 polymer ?
#
loop_
_entity_poly.entity_id
_entity_poly.type
_entity_poly.pdbx_seq_one_letter_code
_entity_poly.pdbx_strand_id
1 'polypeptide(L)'
;MPVICNGAIHFISDCYSYLTEDSTYFRPYIMSHGITNGNDEDESVETKFLRVPKEARRGSHDDSCHMNIFKWGEVVGYQTICLVRLRKRVFTVWILTNYESSSWRRFMKVRVKGMGLVEQNPVIKGFTVLNGDLVFATKKKIIFVHAKLVPKVCVLIFN
;
A
#
# COMPACT_ATOMS: atom_id res chain seq x y z
N MET A 1 -5.93 6.48 -3.87
CA MET A 1 -6.98 7.04 -2.99
C MET A 1 -6.33 7.53 -1.70
N PRO A 2 -6.75 8.66 -1.13
CA PRO A 2 -6.26 9.09 0.17
C PRO A 2 -6.74 8.16 1.29
N VAL A 3 -5.96 8.06 2.37
CA VAL A 3 -6.25 7.25 3.56
C VAL A 3 -6.11 8.14 4.80
N ILE A 4 -7.12 8.14 5.67
CA ILE A 4 -7.05 8.82 6.96
C ILE A 4 -6.53 7.82 8.00
N CYS A 5 -5.41 8.12 8.64
CA CYS A 5 -4.81 7.27 9.68
C CYS A 5 -3.95 8.12 10.62
N ASN A 6 -4.04 7.87 11.93
CA ASN A 6 -3.28 8.57 12.98
C ASN A 6 -3.38 10.10 12.88
N GLY A 7 -4.60 10.63 12.72
CA GLY A 7 -4.83 12.08 12.66
C GLY A 7 -4.27 12.77 11.40
N ALA A 8 -3.89 12.01 10.37
CA ALA A 8 -3.36 12.56 9.13
C ALA A 8 -4.03 11.95 7.89
N ILE A 9 -4.11 12.76 6.82
CA ILE A 9 -4.50 12.34 5.48
C ILE A 9 -3.24 11.94 4.73
N HIS A 10 -3.18 10.68 4.30
CA HIS A 10 -2.09 10.11 3.52
C HIS A 10 -2.52 9.94 2.08
N PHE A 11 -1.69 10.28 1.10
CA PHE A 11 -1.90 9.91 -0.31
C PHE A 11 -0.59 9.68 -1.04
N ILE A 12 -0.60 8.81 -2.05
CA ILE A 12 0.54 8.66 -2.94
C ILE A 12 0.58 9.87 -3.86
N SER A 13 1.71 10.56 -3.88
CA SER A 13 2.01 11.62 -4.83
C SER A 13 3.21 11.20 -5.66
N ASP A 14 3.25 11.70 -6.88
CA ASP A 14 4.36 11.60 -7.80
C ASP A 14 4.99 12.96 -8.06
N CYS A 15 6.13 12.96 -8.75
CA CYS A 15 6.86 14.16 -9.14
C CYS A 15 6.29 14.78 -10.43
N TYR A 16 4.96 14.74 -10.61
CA TYR A 16 4.24 14.93 -11.88
C TYR A 16 4.67 16.14 -12.70
N SER A 17 5.16 17.22 -12.06
CA SER A 17 5.62 18.43 -12.75
C SER A 17 6.95 18.28 -13.50
N TYR A 18 7.76 17.25 -13.22
CA TYR A 18 9.11 17.11 -13.78
C TYR A 18 9.40 15.77 -14.45
N LEU A 19 8.70 14.71 -14.06
CA LEU A 19 8.94 13.35 -14.53
C LEU A 19 7.62 12.65 -14.81
N THR A 20 7.41 12.27 -16.06
CA THR A 20 6.27 11.48 -16.51
C THR A 20 6.31 10.06 -15.92
N GLU A 21 5.15 9.40 -15.79
CA GLU A 21 5.04 8.07 -15.19
C GLU A 21 5.88 7.00 -15.92
N ASP A 22 6.07 7.14 -17.23
CA ASP A 22 6.90 6.27 -18.07
C ASP A 22 8.42 6.48 -17.85
N SER A 23 8.82 7.51 -17.11
CA SER A 23 10.23 7.79 -16.83
C SER A 23 10.83 6.78 -15.86
N THR A 24 12.02 6.27 -16.19
CA THR A 24 12.78 5.42 -15.26
C THR A 24 13.17 6.13 -13.95
N TYR A 25 13.10 7.46 -13.93
CA TYR A 25 13.34 8.29 -12.76
C TYR A 25 12.09 8.55 -11.92
N PHE A 26 10.91 8.09 -12.36
CA PHE A 26 9.65 8.20 -11.62
C PHE A 26 9.77 7.58 -10.23
N ARG A 27 9.59 8.40 -9.19
CA ARG A 27 9.78 8.02 -7.79
C ARG A 27 8.55 8.44 -6.97
N PRO A 28 7.56 7.55 -6.83
CA PRO A 28 6.41 7.86 -5.99
C PRO A 28 6.85 8.01 -4.54
N TYR A 29 6.15 8.87 -3.81
CA TYR A 29 6.28 9.08 -2.38
C TYR A 29 4.88 9.19 -1.76
N ILE A 30 4.79 9.15 -0.43
CA ILE A 30 3.53 9.36 0.28
C ILE A 30 3.59 10.73 0.94
N MET A 31 2.57 11.54 0.68
CA MET A 31 2.30 12.77 1.40
C MET A 31 1.42 12.47 2.59
N SER A 32 1.76 13.02 3.75
CA SER A 32 1.00 12.95 4.99
C SER A 32 0.72 14.36 5.48
N HIS A 33 -0.55 14.76 5.53
CA HIS A 33 -0.97 16.05 6.08
C HIS A 33 -1.70 15.85 7.39
N GLY A 34 -1.22 16.47 8.47
CA GLY A 34 -1.92 16.50 9.74
C GLY A 34 -3.30 17.15 9.60
N ILE A 35 -4.30 16.56 10.26
CA ILE A 35 -5.65 17.13 10.37
C ILE A 35 -5.66 17.93 11.68
N THR A 36 -5.64 19.26 11.58
CA THR A 36 -5.85 20.16 12.72
C THR A 36 -7.34 20.46 12.86
N ASN A 37 -7.85 20.47 14.08
CA ASN A 37 -9.21 20.96 14.35
C ASN A 37 -9.12 22.49 14.34
N GLY A 38 -9.89 23.18 13.51
CA GLY A 38 -9.73 24.60 13.16
C GLY A 38 -9.96 25.64 14.26
N ASN A 39 -9.53 25.38 15.49
CA ASN A 39 -9.58 26.30 16.63
C ASN A 39 -8.22 26.93 16.98
N ASP A 40 -7.13 26.47 16.36
CA ASP A 40 -5.78 26.96 16.66
C ASP A 40 -5.28 27.85 15.52
N GLU A 41 -5.38 29.17 15.71
CA GLU A 41 -4.97 30.22 14.76
C GLU A 41 -3.45 30.27 14.51
N ASP A 42 -2.67 29.40 15.16
CA ASP A 42 -1.19 29.37 15.12
C ASP A 42 -0.59 27.96 14.85
N GLU A 43 -1.37 26.93 14.52
CA GLU A 43 -0.81 25.61 14.17
C GLU A 43 -0.44 25.52 12.69
N SER A 44 0.87 25.57 12.40
CA SER A 44 1.39 25.25 11.07
C SER A 44 0.95 23.84 10.68
N VAL A 45 0.25 23.68 9.55
CA VAL A 45 -0.17 22.37 9.02
C VAL A 45 1.07 21.50 8.79
N GLU A 46 1.32 20.55 9.69
CA GLU A 46 2.48 19.67 9.60
C GLU A 46 2.32 18.73 8.39
N THR A 47 3.15 18.95 7.37
CA THR A 47 3.20 18.11 6.17
C THR A 47 4.47 17.28 6.21
N LYS A 48 4.33 15.95 6.17
CA LYS A 48 5.46 15.00 6.17
C LYS A 48 5.53 14.23 4.86
N PHE A 49 6.76 14.10 4.35
CA PHE A 49 7.07 13.26 3.20
C PHE A 49 7.48 11.87 3.69
N LEU A 50 6.61 10.89 3.51
CA LEU A 50 6.89 9.50 3.83
C LEU A 50 7.55 8.81 2.64
N ARG A 51 8.83 8.45 2.80
CA ARG A 51 9.58 7.76 1.77
C ARG A 51 9.05 6.33 1.62
N VAL A 52 8.58 5.94 0.44
CA VAL A 52 8.18 4.55 0.16
C VAL A 52 9.39 3.60 0.16
N PRO A 53 9.20 2.29 0.40
CA PRO A 53 10.26 1.28 0.37
C PRO A 53 11.10 1.34 -0.91
N LYS A 54 12.42 1.18 -0.79
CA LYS A 54 13.36 1.21 -1.94
C LYS A 54 12.93 0.26 -3.06
N GLU A 55 12.38 -0.90 -2.72
CA GLU A 55 11.93 -1.92 -3.66
C GLU A 55 10.60 -1.60 -4.33
N ALA A 56 9.73 -0.85 -3.65
CA ALA A 56 8.47 -0.41 -4.21
C ALA A 56 8.71 0.59 -5.37
N ARG A 57 9.74 1.43 -5.26
CA ARG A 57 10.16 2.39 -6.31
C ARG A 57 10.75 1.74 -7.55
N ARG A 58 11.26 0.51 -7.47
CA ARG A 58 11.95 -0.12 -8.61
C ARG A 58 10.95 -0.58 -9.65
N GLY A 59 10.94 0.06 -10.83
CA GLY A 59 10.02 -0.23 -11.92
C GLY A 59 8.59 0.17 -11.61
N SER A 60 8.44 1.34 -10.99
CA SER A 60 7.17 2.06 -10.85
C SER A 60 6.66 2.57 -12.21
N HIS A 61 7.54 2.80 -13.18
CA HIS A 61 7.23 3.17 -14.57
C HIS A 61 6.67 2.04 -15.45
N ASP A 62 6.40 0.88 -14.86
CA ASP A 62 5.90 -0.28 -15.59
C ASP A 62 4.37 -0.21 -15.59
N ASP A 63 3.71 -0.26 -16.75
CA ASP A 63 2.24 -0.14 -16.84
C ASP A 63 1.48 -1.19 -16.02
N SER A 64 2.12 -2.33 -15.71
CA SER A 64 1.54 -3.35 -14.82
C SER A 64 1.71 -3.04 -13.34
N CYS A 65 2.36 -1.92 -12.99
CA CYS A 65 2.67 -1.49 -11.64
C CYS A 65 1.55 -0.60 -11.10
N HIS A 66 0.72 -1.17 -10.23
CA HIS A 66 -0.29 -0.42 -9.49
C HIS A 66 0.10 -0.36 -8.02
N MET A 67 0.10 0.84 -7.45
CA MET A 67 0.42 1.09 -6.05
C MET A 67 -0.75 1.79 -5.38
N ASN A 68 -1.10 1.33 -4.18
CA ASN A 68 -2.12 1.98 -3.37
C ASN A 68 -1.76 1.84 -1.88
N ILE A 69 -2.25 2.78 -1.08
CA ILE A 69 -2.08 2.75 0.38
C ILE A 69 -3.41 2.38 1.02
N PHE A 70 -3.33 1.71 2.17
CA PHE A 70 -4.51 1.33 2.95
C PHE A 70 -4.21 1.45 4.45
N LYS A 71 -5.26 1.58 5.24
CA LYS A 71 -5.17 1.44 6.70
C LYS A 71 -4.79 0.00 7.04
N TRP A 72 -3.92 -0.17 8.02
CA TRP A 72 -3.44 -1.45 8.50
C TRP A 72 -3.52 -1.55 10.02
N GLY A 73 -4.06 -2.67 10.48
CA GLY A 73 -4.29 -2.98 11.89
C GLY A 73 -5.60 -2.40 12.41
N GLU A 74 -6.37 -3.23 13.13
CA GLU A 74 -7.25 -2.83 14.25
C GLU A 74 -7.86 -4.06 14.96
N VAL A 75 -7.40 -4.34 16.19
CA VAL A 75 -8.16 -5.03 17.26
C VAL A 75 -7.73 -4.50 18.65
N VAL A 76 -6.50 -3.96 18.85
CA VAL A 76 -6.01 -3.59 20.21
C VAL A 76 -5.05 -2.37 20.29
N GLY A 77 -5.28 -1.28 19.53
CA GLY A 77 -4.73 0.05 19.90
C GLY A 77 -3.62 0.68 19.03
N TYR A 78 -3.10 0.02 18.00
CA TYR A 78 -2.16 0.65 17.05
C TYR A 78 -2.64 0.54 15.61
N GLN A 79 -2.94 1.70 15.00
CA GLN A 79 -3.27 1.82 13.58
C GLN A 79 -2.04 2.37 12.84
N THR A 80 -1.80 1.87 11.63
CA THR A 80 -0.75 2.37 10.73
C THR A 80 -1.23 2.28 9.28
N ILE A 81 -0.39 2.67 8.34
CA ILE A 81 -0.65 2.47 6.91
C ILE A 81 0.17 1.29 6.37
N CYS A 82 -0.38 0.61 5.38
CA CYS A 82 0.35 -0.30 4.52
C CYS A 82 0.40 0.22 3.08
N LEU A 83 1.48 -0.13 2.39
CA LEU A 83 1.65 0.07 0.97
C LEU A 83 1.48 -1.26 0.27
N VAL A 84 0.53 -1.34 -0.65
CA VAL A 84 0.30 -2.51 -1.50
C VAL A 84 0.75 -2.17 -2.91
N ARG A 85 1.56 -3.05 -3.49
CA ARG A 85 2.01 -2.97 -4.87
C ARG A 85 1.66 -4.23 -5.61
N LEU A 86 1.03 -4.09 -6.76
CA LEU A 86 0.91 -5.13 -7.77
C LEU A 86 1.86 -4.80 -8.92
N ARG A 87 2.74 -5.72 -9.30
CA ARG A 87 3.54 -5.61 -10.53
C ARG A 87 3.76 -6.97 -11.16
N LYS A 88 3.59 -7.11 -12.48
CA LYS A 88 3.78 -8.38 -13.20
C LYS A 88 3.13 -9.57 -12.47
N ARG A 89 1.91 -9.37 -11.95
CA ARG A 89 1.12 -10.36 -11.18
C ARG A 89 1.77 -10.82 -9.87
N VAL A 90 2.56 -9.97 -9.25
CA VAL A 90 3.13 -10.17 -7.91
C VAL A 90 2.60 -9.08 -7.01
N PHE A 91 1.89 -9.47 -5.96
CA PHE A 91 1.55 -8.58 -4.87
C PHE A 91 2.72 -8.50 -3.90
N THR A 92 3.06 -7.29 -3.46
CA THR A 92 3.98 -7.05 -2.35
C THR A 92 3.35 -6.04 -1.42
N VAL A 93 3.35 -6.34 -0.13
CA VAL A 93 2.78 -5.46 0.91
C VAL A 93 3.88 -5.10 1.89
N TRP A 94 3.95 -3.81 2.24
CA TRP A 94 4.80 -3.27 3.29
C TRP A 94 3.94 -2.59 4.34
N ILE A 95 4.31 -2.74 5.61
CA ILE A 95 3.66 -2.07 6.74
C ILE A 95 4.62 -0.98 7.22
N LEU A 96 4.13 0.24 7.44
CA LEU A 96 4.91 1.32 8.02
C LEU A 96 5.09 1.03 9.52
N THR A 97 6.35 0.90 9.96
CA THR A 97 6.70 0.56 11.34
C THR A 97 7.15 1.76 12.17
N ASN A 98 7.61 2.83 11.51
CA ASN A 98 8.02 4.06 12.19
C ASN A 98 7.81 5.25 11.23
N TYR A 99 6.95 6.18 11.62
CA TYR A 99 6.58 7.35 10.82
C TYR A 99 7.75 8.32 10.63
N GLU A 100 8.44 8.69 11.72
CA GLU A 100 9.51 9.70 11.71
C GLU A 100 10.66 9.33 10.79
N SER A 101 11.07 8.06 10.80
CA SER A 101 12.15 7.55 9.95
C SER A 101 11.68 7.05 8.58
N SER A 102 10.37 7.06 8.31
CA SER A 102 9.78 6.40 7.13
C SER A 102 10.23 4.94 6.99
N SER A 103 10.26 4.19 8.09
CA SER A 103 10.71 2.80 8.09
C SER A 103 9.58 1.83 7.77
N TRP A 104 9.84 0.91 6.85
CA TRP A 104 8.85 -0.06 6.38
C TRP A 104 9.35 -1.48 6.56
N ARG A 105 8.44 -2.36 6.98
CA ARG A 105 8.67 -3.81 7.00
C ARG A 105 7.93 -4.46 5.85
N ARG A 106 8.63 -5.25 5.03
CA ARG A 106 7.96 -6.10 4.02
C ARG A 106 7.16 -7.17 4.75
N PHE A 107 5.85 -7.19 4.53
CA PHE A 107 4.93 -8.13 5.14
C PHE A 107 4.75 -9.36 4.26
N MET A 108 4.39 -9.18 3.00
CA MET A 108 4.16 -10.28 2.06
C MET A 108 4.74 -9.97 0.69
N LYS A 109 5.12 -11.02 -0.04
CA LYS A 109 5.44 -10.98 -1.47
C LYS A 109 5.00 -12.28 -2.10
N VAL A 110 3.96 -12.26 -2.91
CA VAL A 110 3.32 -13.47 -3.41
C VAL A 110 2.78 -13.24 -4.83
N ARG A 111 3.03 -14.24 -5.69
CA ARG A 111 2.47 -14.25 -7.04
C ARG A 111 0.99 -14.56 -6.98
N VAL A 112 0.21 -13.88 -7.81
CA VAL A 112 -1.24 -14.10 -7.94
C VAL A 112 -1.57 -15.59 -8.18
N LYS A 113 -0.78 -16.30 -9.01
CA LYS A 113 -0.93 -17.76 -9.20
C LYS A 113 -0.75 -18.56 -7.91
N GLY A 114 0.15 -18.14 -7.04
CA GLY A 114 0.39 -18.76 -5.73
C GLY A 114 -0.71 -18.49 -4.70
N MET A 115 -1.71 -17.67 -5.06
CA MET A 115 -2.88 -17.39 -4.23
C MET A 115 -4.11 -18.25 -4.58
N GLY A 116 -3.92 -19.39 -5.24
CA GLY A 116 -5.03 -20.28 -5.64
C GLY A 116 -5.74 -19.88 -6.94
N LEU A 117 -5.20 -18.94 -7.71
CA LEU A 117 -5.73 -18.62 -9.03
C LEU A 117 -5.29 -19.63 -10.09
N VAL A 118 -6.24 -20.50 -10.43
CA VAL A 118 -6.15 -21.45 -11.55
C VAL A 118 -6.27 -20.74 -12.92
N GLU A 119 -6.75 -19.50 -12.95
CA GLU A 119 -6.90 -18.73 -14.19
C GLU A 119 -5.56 -18.57 -14.93
N GLN A 120 -5.56 -18.88 -16.22
CA GLN A 120 -4.44 -18.59 -17.09
C GLN A 120 -4.42 -17.08 -17.39
N ASN A 121 -3.35 -16.41 -16.98
CA ASN A 121 -3.16 -14.96 -17.17
C ASN A 121 -4.26 -14.08 -16.53
N PRO A 122 -4.44 -14.13 -15.20
CA PRO A 122 -5.45 -13.33 -14.53
C PRO A 122 -5.15 -11.84 -14.70
N VAL A 123 -6.18 -11.09 -15.10
CA VAL A 123 -6.15 -9.62 -15.16
C VAL A 123 -6.80 -9.10 -13.89
N ILE A 124 -6.01 -8.46 -13.03
CA ILE A 124 -6.51 -7.85 -11.81
C ILE A 124 -7.17 -6.52 -12.18
N LYS A 125 -8.43 -6.33 -11.78
CA LYS A 125 -9.21 -5.11 -12.04
C LYS A 125 -9.16 -4.12 -10.89
N GLY A 126 -8.92 -4.60 -9.67
CA GLY A 126 -8.76 -3.77 -8.49
C GLY A 126 -8.32 -4.62 -7.30
N PHE A 127 -7.79 -3.95 -6.28
CA PHE A 127 -7.44 -4.57 -5.01
C PHE A 127 -7.62 -3.58 -3.86
N THR A 128 -7.88 -4.11 -2.67
CA THR A 128 -8.04 -3.36 -1.43
C THR A 128 -7.53 -4.17 -0.24
N VAL A 129 -7.42 -3.54 0.92
CA VAL A 129 -7.17 -4.23 2.20
C VAL A 129 -8.39 -4.06 3.10
N LEU A 130 -8.96 -5.16 3.58
CA LEU A 130 -10.10 -5.20 4.48
C LEU A 130 -9.72 -6.02 5.72
N ASN A 131 -9.78 -5.42 6.92
CA ASN A 131 -9.48 -6.09 8.19
C ASN A 131 -8.11 -6.82 8.22
N GLY A 132 -7.11 -6.29 7.50
CA GLY A 132 -5.78 -6.92 7.37
C GLY A 132 -5.65 -7.92 6.22
N ASP A 133 -6.73 -8.20 5.51
CA ASP A 133 -6.73 -9.12 4.37
C ASP A 133 -6.60 -8.40 3.05
N LEU A 134 -5.76 -8.94 2.17
CA LEU A 134 -5.64 -8.45 0.80
C LEU A 134 -6.77 -9.05 -0.03
N VAL A 135 -7.65 -8.19 -0.54
CA VAL A 135 -8.78 -8.58 -1.40
C VAL A 135 -8.54 -8.03 -2.78
N PHE A 136 -8.77 -8.84 -3.82
CA PHE A 136 -8.63 -8.37 -5.19
C PHE A 136 -9.63 -9.03 -6.13
N ALA A 137 -9.97 -8.33 -7.21
CA ALA A 137 -10.93 -8.79 -8.20
C ALA A 137 -10.26 -9.11 -9.53
N THR A 138 -10.65 -10.23 -10.14
CA THR A 138 -10.39 -10.53 -11.56
C THR A 138 -11.64 -10.25 -12.39
N LYS A 139 -11.58 -10.48 -13.70
CA LYS A 139 -12.79 -10.42 -14.56
C LYS A 139 -13.86 -11.46 -14.17
N LYS A 140 -13.49 -12.55 -13.51
CA LYS A 140 -14.37 -13.71 -13.28
C LYS A 140 -14.83 -13.87 -11.85
N LYS A 141 -14.03 -13.42 -10.87
CA LYS A 141 -14.29 -13.63 -9.44
C LYS A 141 -13.57 -12.62 -8.56
N ILE A 142 -14.08 -12.47 -7.34
CA ILE A 142 -13.43 -11.77 -6.24
C ILE A 142 -12.69 -12.81 -5.39
N ILE A 143 -11.47 -12.51 -4.97
CA ILE A 143 -10.63 -13.41 -4.17
C ILE A 143 -10.19 -12.70 -2.90
N PHE A 144 -10.34 -13.40 -1.79
CA PHE A 144 -9.88 -12.99 -0.47
C PHE A 144 -8.59 -13.74 -0.16
N VAL A 145 -7.52 -13.02 0.13
CA VAL A 145 -6.28 -13.59 0.63
C VAL A 145 -6.15 -13.20 2.08
N HIS A 146 -6.50 -14.16 2.93
CA HIS A 146 -6.34 -13.98 4.36
C HIS A 146 -4.85 -14.11 4.72
N ALA A 147 -4.29 -13.05 5.28
CA ALA A 147 -2.89 -12.99 5.64
C ALA A 147 -2.75 -12.83 7.16
N LYS A 148 -2.74 -13.94 7.90
CA LYS A 148 -2.46 -13.88 9.35
C LYS A 148 -1.00 -13.57 9.62
N LEU A 149 -0.77 -12.59 10.51
CA LEU A 149 0.47 -12.45 11.26
C LEU A 149 0.62 -13.64 12.21
N VAL A 150 1.15 -14.76 11.73
CA VAL A 150 1.79 -15.73 12.63
C VAL A 150 3.26 -15.32 12.72
N PRO A 151 3.82 -15.12 13.92
CA PRO A 151 5.22 -14.72 14.05
C PRO A 151 6.07 -15.78 13.36
N LYS A 152 6.72 -15.40 12.24
CA LYS A 152 7.64 -16.18 11.38
C LYS A 152 7.05 -16.93 10.18
N VAL A 153 5.73 -16.99 9.96
CA VAL A 153 5.15 -17.62 8.75
C VAL A 153 3.91 -16.84 8.28
N CYS A 154 3.94 -16.33 7.03
CA CYS A 154 2.71 -15.92 6.36
C CYS A 154 1.95 -17.20 5.98
N VAL A 155 0.89 -17.53 6.72
CA VAL A 155 -0.04 -18.59 6.32
C VAL A 155 -1.07 -17.94 5.39
N LEU A 156 -1.02 -18.31 4.11
CA LEU A 156 -2.06 -17.95 3.14
C LEU A 156 -3.21 -18.94 3.35
N ILE A 157 -4.32 -18.46 3.91
CA ILE A 157 -5.55 -19.26 4.02
C ILE A 157 -6.45 -18.86 2.86
N PHE A 158 -6.80 -19.84 2.02
CA PHE A 158 -7.70 -19.67 0.89
C PHE A 158 -9.09 -20.11 1.32
N ASN A 159 -10.06 -19.19 1.27
CA ASN A 159 -11.50 -19.50 1.38
C ASN A 159 -12.15 -19.30 0.02
#